data_AF-A0A257RU12-F1
#
_entry.id   AF-A0A257RU12-F1
#
_cell.length_a   1.000
_cell.length_b   1.000
_cell.length_c   1.000
_cell.angle_alpha   90.00
_cell.angle_beta   90.00
_cell.angle_gamma   90.00
#
_symmetry.space_group_name_H-M   'P 1'
#
loop_
_entity.id
_entity.type
_entity.pdbx_description
1 polymer ?
#
loop_
_entity_poly.entity_id
_entity_poly.type
_entity_poly.pdbx_seq_one_letter_code
_entity_poly.pdbx_strand_id
1 'polypeptide(L)'
;MTPEQYEKHIAAVCDQIAAKSNAGEVIDPTAINARLEAGNPANWPIHALCAKLRVPGFHGPRHEPALASAAAVRVKMVREIQNVIDKVLTWHRSGSGDAGVAGLHFAMHVDVGLGKSSAVRREVHRFISEARAAGSPHRVLWLVPHHRLADETLKEFRLLGIKAIIWRGRDTIDPGSGQTMCRDLDAINEAQAVHADVGKTVCGTQGGPQCPFRGGCQYLQQKQAAASADVIIAATNALFAPIPISVSDFGIVVVDEGFWQRGVQKKRDITLSSFASDVRRNPVLANGAATLRGIIPSSEVCRWMT
;
A
#
# COMPACT_ATOMS: atom_id res chain seq x y z
N MET A 1 14.74 20.93 -19.14
CA MET A 1 15.44 21.46 -17.96
C MET A 1 16.51 20.45 -17.57
N THR A 2 17.78 20.84 -17.47
CA THR A 2 18.85 19.94 -16.98
C THR A 2 18.72 19.73 -15.46
N PRO A 3 19.32 18.68 -14.87
CA PRO A 3 19.31 18.47 -13.42
C PRO A 3 19.78 19.70 -12.62
N GLU A 4 20.86 20.35 -13.05
CA GLU A 4 21.37 21.57 -12.40
C GLU A 4 20.40 22.77 -12.52
N GLN A 5 19.69 22.89 -13.64
CA GLN A 5 18.65 23.91 -13.81
C GLN A 5 17.43 23.63 -12.91
N TYR A 6 17.10 22.35 -12.70
CA TYR A 6 16.00 21.92 -11.84
C TYR A 6 16.32 22.10 -10.35
N GLU A 7 17.55 21.81 -9.91
CA GLU A 7 18.01 22.10 -8.55
C GLU A 7 17.93 23.60 -8.23
N LYS A 8 18.38 24.47 -9.15
CA LYS A 8 18.24 25.93 -9.02
C LYS A 8 16.77 26.36 -8.97
N HIS A 9 15.90 25.72 -9.77
CA HIS A 9 14.47 25.97 -9.75
C HIS A 9 13.84 25.61 -8.40
N ILE A 10 14.19 24.44 -7.82
CA ILE A 10 13.67 24.03 -6.51
C ILE A 10 14.18 24.94 -5.40
N ALA A 11 15.47 25.32 -5.40
CA ALA A 11 16.02 26.25 -4.42
C ALA A 11 15.24 27.58 -4.43
N ALA A 12 14.99 28.15 -5.62
CA ALA A 12 14.22 29.38 -5.76
C ALA A 12 12.77 29.25 -5.28
N VAL A 13 12.10 28.11 -5.54
CA VAL A 13 10.74 27.85 -5.04
C VAL A 13 10.77 27.72 -3.51
N CYS A 14 11.76 27.06 -2.93
CA CYS A 14 11.90 26.92 -1.48
C CYS A 14 12.18 28.26 -0.79
N ASP A 15 13.01 29.11 -1.37
CA ASP A 15 13.28 30.47 -0.86
C ASP A 15 12.00 31.32 -0.86
N GLN A 16 11.19 31.22 -1.91
CA GLN A 16 9.89 31.90 -1.98
C GLN A 16 8.92 31.40 -0.92
N ILE A 17 8.89 30.09 -0.67
CA ILE A 17 8.04 29.51 0.38
C ILE A 17 8.51 29.94 1.76
N ALA A 18 9.82 29.95 2.01
CA ALA A 18 10.40 30.41 3.27
C ALA A 18 10.09 31.89 3.52
N ALA A 19 10.20 32.75 2.49
CA ALA A 19 9.85 34.15 2.57
C ALA A 19 8.36 34.35 2.90
N LYS A 20 7.46 33.64 2.22
CA LYS A 20 6.01 33.68 2.50
C LYS A 20 5.67 33.18 3.90
N SER A 21 6.30 32.10 4.33
CA SER A 21 6.16 31.56 5.69
C SER A 21 6.57 32.58 6.74
N ASN A 22 7.70 33.25 6.55
CA ASN A 22 8.21 34.27 7.46
C ASN A 22 7.33 35.53 7.47
N ALA A 23 6.66 35.83 6.36
CA ALA A 23 5.67 36.91 6.26
C ALA A 23 4.29 36.55 6.85
N GLY A 24 4.10 35.31 7.34
CA GLY A 24 2.81 34.85 7.87
C GLY A 24 1.74 34.59 6.81
N GLU A 25 2.13 34.50 5.54
CA GLU A 25 1.20 34.20 4.46
C GLU A 25 0.74 32.72 4.51
N VAL A 26 -0.52 32.49 4.13
CA VAL A 26 -1.05 31.14 3.97
C VAL A 26 -0.38 30.47 2.77
N ILE A 27 0.29 29.36 3.02
CA ILE A 27 0.97 28.56 2.00
C ILE A 27 -0.04 27.53 1.45
N ASP A 28 -0.35 27.58 0.15
CA ASP A 28 -1.14 26.56 -0.54
C ASP A 28 -0.23 25.42 -1.03
N PRO A 29 -0.28 24.23 -0.41
CA PRO A 29 0.57 23.10 -0.79
C PRO A 29 0.22 22.54 -2.17
N THR A 30 -1.02 22.74 -2.65
CA THR A 30 -1.49 22.21 -3.94
C THR A 30 -0.87 22.99 -5.09
N ALA A 31 -0.88 24.32 -5.01
CA ALA A 31 -0.22 25.18 -5.97
C ALA A 31 1.32 24.98 -6.00
N ILE A 32 1.93 24.67 -4.85
CA ILE A 32 3.35 24.34 -4.76
C ILE A 32 3.66 23.03 -5.47
N ASN A 33 2.89 21.98 -5.21
CA ASN A 33 3.09 20.69 -5.86
C ASN A 33 2.92 20.80 -7.38
N ALA A 34 1.88 21.48 -7.85
CA ALA A 34 1.65 21.70 -9.29
C ALA A 34 2.83 22.42 -9.95
N ARG A 35 3.42 23.42 -9.27
CA ARG A 35 4.61 24.14 -9.77
C ARG A 35 5.86 23.27 -9.80
N LEU A 36 6.08 22.43 -8.79
CA LEU A 36 7.24 21.55 -8.70
C LEU A 36 7.15 20.37 -9.70
N GLU A 37 5.93 19.92 -10.01
CA GLU A 37 5.64 18.85 -10.97
C GLU A 37 5.72 19.32 -12.43
N ALA A 38 5.31 20.56 -12.74
CA ALA A 38 5.23 21.10 -14.11
C ALA A 38 6.58 21.17 -14.87
N GLY A 39 7.70 20.88 -14.21
CA GLY A 39 9.03 20.86 -14.81
C GLY A 39 9.91 19.68 -14.41
N ASN A 40 9.37 18.64 -13.76
CA ASN A 40 10.14 17.52 -13.22
C ASN A 40 10.54 16.53 -14.34
N PRO A 41 11.81 16.51 -14.79
CA PRO A 41 12.20 15.70 -15.93
C PRO A 41 12.36 14.21 -15.57
N ALA A 42 12.27 13.81 -14.29
CA ALA A 42 12.67 12.47 -13.86
C ALA A 42 11.98 11.94 -12.59
N ASN A 43 10.82 12.49 -12.18
CA ASN A 43 10.15 12.07 -10.93
C ASN A 43 11.07 12.16 -9.69
N TRP A 44 11.89 13.22 -9.61
CA TRP A 44 12.78 13.47 -8.46
C TRP A 44 11.97 13.54 -7.16
N PRO A 45 12.49 13.03 -6.01
CA PRO A 45 11.74 13.00 -4.75
C PRO A 45 11.65 14.40 -4.13
N ILE A 46 10.80 15.25 -4.71
CA ILE A 46 10.44 16.59 -4.24
C ILE A 46 10.12 16.58 -2.74
N HIS A 47 9.38 15.57 -2.29
CA HIS A 47 9.04 15.38 -0.88
C HIS A 47 10.24 15.24 0.05
N ALA A 48 11.31 14.54 -0.37
CA ALA A 48 12.51 14.35 0.45
C ALA A 48 13.29 15.66 0.61
N LEU A 49 13.34 16.48 -0.44
CA LEU A 49 14.00 17.77 -0.42
C LEU A 49 13.21 18.81 0.39
N CYS A 50 11.89 18.92 0.19
CA CYS A 50 11.02 19.79 0.97
C CYS A 50 11.02 19.41 2.47
N ALA A 51 11.07 18.11 2.79
CA ALA A 51 11.24 17.65 4.17
C ALA A 51 12.61 18.03 4.76
N LYS A 52 13.70 17.89 4.00
CA LYS A 52 15.05 18.30 4.42
C LYS A 52 15.14 19.80 4.70
N LEU A 53 14.44 20.60 3.88
CA LEU A 53 14.35 22.06 4.00
C LEU A 53 13.31 22.53 5.03
N ARG A 54 12.64 21.60 5.74
CA ARG A 54 11.65 21.87 6.78
C ARG A 54 10.49 22.77 6.32
N VAL A 55 10.06 22.60 5.08
CA VAL A 55 8.90 23.32 4.54
C VAL A 55 7.64 22.94 5.35
N PRO A 56 6.84 23.89 5.85
CA PRO A 56 5.61 23.60 6.57
C PRO A 56 4.68 22.67 5.77
N GLY A 57 4.17 21.62 6.41
CA GLY A 57 3.33 20.59 5.76
C GLY A 57 4.09 19.42 5.12
N PHE A 58 5.42 19.50 5.03
CA PHE A 58 6.27 18.40 4.59
C PHE A 58 7.03 17.80 5.77
N HIS A 59 6.62 16.60 6.20
CA HIS A 59 7.26 15.88 7.28
C HIS A 59 8.22 14.82 6.73
N GLY A 60 9.49 14.91 7.13
CA GLY A 60 10.45 13.83 6.93
C GLY A 60 10.59 13.00 8.21
N PRO A 61 10.73 11.67 8.13
CA PRO A 61 11.12 10.89 9.29
C PRO A 61 12.50 11.35 9.81
N ARG A 62 12.67 11.42 11.14
CA ARG A 62 13.95 11.74 11.78
C ARG A 62 14.79 10.47 11.91
N HIS A 63 16.10 10.54 11.65
CA HIS A 63 16.98 9.36 11.63
C HIS A 63 18.30 9.58 12.36
N GLU A 64 18.85 8.47 12.86
CA GLU A 64 20.22 8.38 13.35
C GLU A 64 21.24 8.52 12.20
N PRO A 65 22.50 8.90 12.50
CA PRO A 65 23.54 9.11 11.49
C PRO A 65 23.79 7.87 10.62
N ALA A 66 24.21 8.09 9.37
CA ALA A 66 24.56 7.02 8.44
C ALA A 66 25.70 6.13 9.00
N LEU A 67 25.60 4.82 8.77
CA LEU A 67 26.71 3.89 8.99
C LEU A 67 27.92 4.30 8.13
N ALA A 68 29.13 3.99 8.60
CA ALA A 68 30.39 4.47 8.01
C ALA A 68 30.64 4.10 6.53
N SER A 69 29.93 3.11 5.95
CA SER A 69 30.03 2.78 4.53
C SER A 69 28.80 2.03 3.99
N ALA A 70 28.57 2.11 2.66
CA ALA A 70 27.50 1.38 1.99
C ALA A 70 27.59 -0.15 2.16
N ALA A 71 28.80 -0.71 2.24
CA ALA A 71 29.02 -2.13 2.49
C ALA A 71 28.55 -2.52 3.91
N ALA A 72 28.88 -1.70 4.91
CA ALA A 72 28.42 -1.93 6.28
C ALA A 72 26.88 -1.83 6.38
N VAL A 73 26.26 -0.89 5.65
CA VAL A 73 24.80 -0.80 5.57
C VAL A 73 24.20 -2.08 4.96
N ARG A 74 24.76 -2.59 3.86
CA ARG A 74 24.25 -3.82 3.22
C ARG A 74 24.29 -5.02 4.17
N VAL A 75 25.39 -5.21 4.89
CA VAL A 75 25.53 -6.31 5.86
C VAL A 75 24.50 -6.16 6.99
N LYS A 76 24.39 -4.98 7.59
CA LYS A 76 23.41 -4.74 8.67
C LYS A 76 21.99 -4.91 8.16
N MET A 77 21.64 -4.34 7.01
CA MET A 77 20.33 -4.44 6.38
C MET A 77 19.91 -5.90 6.16
N VAL A 78 20.78 -6.72 5.56
CA VAL A 78 20.48 -8.14 5.32
C VAL A 78 20.21 -8.86 6.64
N ARG A 79 21.04 -8.63 7.66
CA ARG A 79 20.85 -9.22 8.99
C ARG A 79 19.52 -8.81 9.61
N GLU A 80 19.13 -7.54 9.51
CA GLU A 80 17.85 -7.08 10.04
C GLU A 80 16.65 -7.67 9.29
N ILE A 81 16.74 -7.82 7.96
CA ILE A 81 15.68 -8.49 7.17
C ILE A 81 15.55 -9.96 7.62
N GLN A 82 16.67 -10.66 7.81
CA GLN A 82 16.69 -12.04 8.30
C GLN A 82 16.02 -12.16 9.68
N ASN A 83 16.41 -11.29 10.62
CA ASN A 83 15.83 -11.24 11.96
C ASN A 83 14.30 -11.02 11.92
N VAL A 84 13.82 -10.16 11.02
CA VAL A 84 12.39 -9.92 10.84
C VAL A 84 11.67 -11.18 10.36
N ILE A 85 12.22 -11.86 9.35
CA ILE A 85 11.62 -13.07 8.79
C ILE A 85 11.62 -14.22 9.82
N ASP A 86 12.69 -14.36 10.61
CA ASP A 86 12.75 -15.35 11.70
C ASP A 86 11.68 -15.10 12.76
N LYS A 87 11.44 -13.83 13.12
CA LYS A 87 10.35 -13.44 14.04
C LYS A 87 8.98 -13.78 13.47
N VAL A 88 8.76 -13.51 12.18
CA VAL A 88 7.50 -13.85 11.51
C VAL A 88 7.28 -15.36 11.48
N LEU A 89 8.28 -16.15 11.09
CA LEU A 89 8.20 -17.61 11.07
C LEU A 89 7.97 -18.20 12.46
N THR A 90 8.59 -17.62 13.49
CA THR A 90 8.38 -18.04 14.88
C THR A 90 6.97 -17.71 15.35
N TRP A 91 6.47 -16.52 15.00
CA TRP A 91 5.12 -16.08 15.33
C TRP A 91 4.06 -17.03 14.75
N HIS A 92 4.14 -17.35 13.45
CA HIS A 92 3.23 -18.31 12.81
C HIS A 92 3.29 -19.70 13.45
N ARG A 93 4.48 -20.18 13.82
CA ARG A 93 4.64 -21.49 14.49
C ARG A 93 4.07 -21.53 15.90
N SER A 94 4.02 -20.40 16.60
CA SER A 94 3.59 -20.35 18.00
C SER A 94 2.08 -20.55 18.21
N GLY A 95 1.27 -20.62 17.14
CA GLY A 95 -0.18 -20.78 17.26
C GLY A 95 -0.92 -19.58 17.84
N SER A 96 -0.21 -18.51 18.23
CA SER A 96 -0.75 -17.28 18.84
C SER A 96 -1.46 -16.36 17.84
N GLY A 97 -1.75 -16.84 16.64
CA GLY A 97 -2.47 -16.11 15.58
C GLY A 97 -3.96 -16.00 15.87
N ASP A 98 -4.32 -15.58 17.08
CA ASP A 98 -5.67 -15.17 17.38
C ASP A 98 -5.95 -13.89 16.58
N ALA A 99 -7.03 -13.87 15.80
CA ALA A 99 -7.39 -12.76 14.90
C ALA A 99 -7.60 -11.41 15.63
N GLY A 100 -7.48 -11.37 16.96
CA GLY A 100 -7.54 -10.19 17.81
C GLY A 100 -6.20 -9.65 18.31
N VAL A 101 -5.08 -10.36 18.12
CA VAL A 101 -3.74 -9.84 18.47
C VAL A 101 -3.20 -9.05 17.28
N ALA A 102 -2.87 -7.76 17.50
CA ALA A 102 -2.27 -6.93 16.47
C ALA A 102 -1.07 -7.65 15.83
N GLY A 103 -1.11 -7.82 14.50
CA GLY A 103 -0.07 -8.51 13.75
C GLY A 103 1.31 -7.89 13.96
N LEU A 104 2.37 -8.62 13.62
CA LEU A 104 3.73 -8.07 13.68
C LEU A 104 3.91 -7.01 12.58
N HIS A 105 4.28 -5.80 12.99
CA HIS A 105 4.61 -4.71 12.09
C HIS A 105 6.07 -4.33 12.22
N PHE A 106 6.77 -4.28 11.09
CA PHE A 106 8.17 -3.87 11.00
C PHE A 106 8.30 -2.75 9.97
N ALA A 107 9.13 -1.76 10.27
CA ALA A 107 9.46 -0.69 9.35
C ALA A 107 10.98 -0.56 9.27
N MET A 108 11.50 -0.45 8.06
CA MET A 108 12.93 -0.25 7.82
C MET A 108 13.11 0.90 6.83
N HIS A 109 13.93 1.88 7.20
CA HIS A 109 14.38 2.93 6.31
C HIS A 109 15.75 2.56 5.76
N VAL A 110 15.87 2.47 4.43
CA VAL A 110 17.12 2.19 3.73
C VAL A 110 17.18 3.05 2.48
N ASP A 111 18.30 3.75 2.30
CA ASP A 111 18.54 4.57 1.12
C ASP A 111 18.45 3.76 -0.19
N VAL A 112 18.10 4.44 -1.27
CA VAL A 112 18.02 3.85 -2.61
C VAL A 112 19.38 3.33 -3.07
N GLY A 113 19.39 2.33 -3.95
CA GLY A 113 20.63 1.76 -4.51
C GLY A 113 21.39 0.78 -3.60
N LEU A 114 20.96 0.59 -2.35
CA LEU A 114 21.60 -0.34 -1.41
C LEU A 114 21.16 -1.81 -1.56
N GLY A 115 20.29 -2.12 -2.52
CA GLY A 115 19.87 -3.50 -2.82
C GLY A 115 18.82 -4.07 -1.86
N LYS A 116 18.02 -3.21 -1.21
CA LYS A 116 16.93 -3.57 -0.29
C LYS A 116 15.98 -4.59 -0.91
N SER A 117 15.41 -4.29 -2.06
CA SER A 117 14.37 -5.13 -2.67
C SER A 117 14.92 -6.50 -3.04
N SER A 118 16.17 -6.57 -3.51
CA SER A 118 16.84 -7.84 -3.80
C SER A 118 17.11 -8.69 -2.54
N ALA A 119 17.49 -8.06 -1.43
CA ALA A 119 17.66 -8.76 -0.15
C ALA A 119 16.32 -9.30 0.36
N VAL A 120 15.27 -8.47 0.37
CA VAL A 120 13.94 -8.87 0.83
C VAL A 120 13.37 -10.00 -0.05
N ARG A 121 13.54 -9.96 -1.38
CA ARG A 121 13.08 -11.03 -2.29
C ARG A 121 13.70 -12.40 -1.99
N ARG A 122 15.00 -12.44 -1.67
CA ARG A 122 15.68 -13.69 -1.27
C ARG A 122 15.14 -14.24 0.05
N GLU A 123 14.89 -13.37 1.02
CA GLU A 123 14.33 -13.79 2.30
C GLU A 123 12.84 -14.15 2.19
N VAL A 124 12.10 -13.57 1.25
CA VAL A 124 10.74 -14.00 0.89
C VAL A 124 10.75 -15.42 0.30
N HIS A 125 11.72 -15.78 -0.54
CA HIS A 125 11.88 -17.14 -1.02
C HIS A 125 12.06 -18.13 0.14
N ARG A 126 12.95 -17.81 1.09
CA ARG A 126 13.15 -18.59 2.30
C ARG A 126 11.85 -18.71 3.11
N PHE A 127 11.18 -17.60 3.37
CA PHE A 127 9.91 -17.55 4.09
C PHE A 127 8.86 -18.48 3.48
N ILE A 128 8.62 -18.38 2.16
CA ILE A 128 7.62 -19.20 1.45
C ILE A 128 7.94 -20.69 1.63
N SER A 129 9.22 -21.08 1.50
CA SER A 129 9.65 -22.47 1.63
C SER A 129 9.42 -22.99 3.05
N GLU A 130 9.92 -22.28 4.06
CA GLU A 130 9.83 -22.69 5.47
C GLU A 130 8.38 -22.68 5.99
N ALA A 131 7.62 -21.62 5.70
CA ALA A 131 6.23 -21.52 6.13
C ALA A 131 5.36 -22.61 5.50
N ARG A 132 5.58 -22.95 4.21
CA ARG A 132 4.87 -24.04 3.54
C ARG A 132 5.20 -25.39 4.17
N ALA A 133 6.48 -25.67 4.43
CA ALA A 133 6.91 -26.91 5.07
C ALA A 133 6.30 -27.07 6.48
N ALA A 134 6.09 -25.95 7.18
CA ALA A 134 5.43 -25.91 8.49
C ALA A 134 3.89 -25.86 8.44
N GLY A 135 3.26 -25.92 7.26
CA GLY A 135 1.80 -25.82 7.11
C GLY A 135 1.21 -24.45 7.51
N SER A 136 2.05 -23.42 7.64
CA SER A 136 1.63 -22.06 7.99
C SER A 136 1.20 -21.25 6.75
N PRO A 137 0.47 -20.13 6.91
CA PRO A 137 0.25 -19.18 5.83
C PRO A 137 1.58 -18.75 5.22
N HIS A 138 1.77 -19.04 3.93
CA HIS A 138 3.07 -18.91 3.26
C HIS A 138 3.02 -17.96 2.06
N ARG A 139 1.83 -17.51 1.64
CA ARG A 139 1.70 -16.61 0.50
C ARG A 139 2.08 -15.19 0.92
N VAL A 140 2.54 -14.40 -0.04
CA VAL A 140 3.01 -13.04 0.19
C VAL A 140 2.27 -12.06 -0.69
N LEU A 141 1.76 -10.99 -0.09
CA LEU A 141 1.28 -9.82 -0.80
C LEU A 141 2.44 -8.81 -0.91
N TRP A 142 2.90 -8.55 -2.13
CA TRP A 142 3.99 -7.63 -2.39
C TRP A 142 3.46 -6.35 -3.02
N LEU A 143 3.62 -5.23 -2.35
CA LEU A 143 3.03 -3.96 -2.76
C LEU A 143 4.11 -3.04 -3.32
N VAL A 144 3.88 -2.55 -4.53
CA VAL A 144 4.76 -1.59 -5.23
C VAL A 144 3.99 -0.31 -5.55
N PRO A 145 4.66 0.85 -5.64
CA PRO A 145 3.95 2.10 -5.89
C PRO A 145 3.42 2.20 -7.34
N HIS A 146 4.09 1.58 -8.32
CA HIS A 146 3.74 1.70 -9.73
C HIS A 146 3.88 0.39 -10.52
N HIS A 147 3.11 0.25 -11.60
CA HIS A 147 3.05 -0.97 -12.43
C HIS A 147 4.39 -1.34 -13.11
N ARG A 148 5.23 -0.37 -13.48
CA ARG A 148 6.56 -0.67 -14.07
C ARG A 148 7.43 -1.48 -13.11
N LEU A 149 7.42 -1.12 -11.82
CA LEU A 149 8.14 -1.87 -10.79
C LEU A 149 7.53 -3.26 -10.58
N ALA A 150 6.24 -3.44 -10.84
CA ALA A 150 5.59 -4.73 -10.75
C ALA A 150 6.14 -5.73 -11.78
N ASP A 151 6.40 -5.30 -13.02
CA ASP A 151 6.94 -6.17 -14.07
C ASP A 151 8.40 -6.57 -13.79
N GLU A 152 9.23 -5.64 -13.30
CA GLU A 152 10.60 -5.93 -12.85
C GLU A 152 10.59 -6.91 -11.67
N THR A 153 9.77 -6.62 -10.65
CA THR A 153 9.60 -7.48 -9.48
C THR A 153 9.12 -8.89 -9.86
N LEU A 154 8.19 -9.00 -10.81
CA LEU A 154 7.67 -10.27 -11.31
C LEU A 154 8.78 -11.11 -11.95
N LYS A 155 9.61 -10.50 -12.81
CA LYS A 155 10.74 -11.18 -13.46
C LYS A 155 11.71 -11.71 -12.41
N GLU A 156 12.03 -10.90 -11.41
CA GLU A 156 12.99 -11.28 -10.39
C GLU A 156 12.48 -12.38 -9.45
N PHE A 157 11.19 -12.39 -9.10
CA PHE A 157 10.61 -13.51 -8.36
C PHE A 157 10.63 -14.80 -9.17
N ARG A 158 10.33 -14.74 -10.48
CA ARG A 158 10.41 -15.92 -11.36
C ARG A 158 11.82 -16.47 -11.48
N LEU A 159 12.85 -15.61 -11.50
CA LEU A 159 14.25 -16.03 -11.46
C LEU A 159 14.62 -16.77 -10.17
N LEU A 160 13.91 -16.50 -9.08
CA LEU A 160 14.04 -17.22 -7.80
C LEU A 160 13.18 -18.49 -7.75
N GLY A 161 12.51 -18.88 -8.85
CA GLY A 161 11.63 -20.04 -8.88
C GLY A 161 10.28 -19.85 -8.18
N ILE A 162 9.94 -18.61 -7.79
CA ILE A 162 8.70 -18.30 -7.10
C ILE A 162 7.56 -18.12 -8.10
N LYS A 163 6.41 -18.74 -7.84
CA LYS A 163 5.20 -18.51 -8.64
C LYS A 163 4.55 -17.19 -8.26
N ALA A 164 4.97 -16.13 -8.94
CA ALA A 164 4.44 -14.78 -8.77
C ALA A 164 3.47 -14.37 -9.89
N ILE A 165 2.49 -13.54 -9.54
CA ILE A 165 1.58 -12.86 -10.48
C ILE A 165 1.49 -11.37 -10.18
N ILE A 166 1.06 -10.57 -11.16
CA ILE A 166 0.69 -9.16 -10.95
C ILE A 166 -0.83 -9.08 -10.90
N TRP A 167 -1.36 -8.57 -9.80
CA TRP A 167 -2.77 -8.23 -9.67
C TRP A 167 -3.04 -6.88 -10.31
N ARG A 168 -3.89 -6.87 -11.35
CA ARG A 168 -4.22 -5.65 -12.10
C ARG A 168 -5.61 -5.13 -11.73
N GLY A 169 -5.74 -3.80 -11.72
CA GLY A 169 -7.01 -3.11 -11.52
C GLY A 169 -7.98 -3.38 -12.66
N ARG A 170 -9.26 -3.02 -12.48
CA ARG A 170 -10.31 -3.25 -13.48
C ARG A 170 -10.11 -2.40 -14.74
N ASP A 171 -9.63 -1.18 -14.54
CA ASP A 171 -9.31 -0.16 -15.54
C ASP A 171 -7.94 -0.36 -16.20
N THR A 172 -7.10 -1.25 -15.67
CA THR A 172 -5.77 -1.52 -16.21
C THR A 172 -5.87 -2.24 -17.55
N ILE A 173 -4.97 -1.93 -18.49
CA ILE A 173 -4.84 -2.68 -19.74
C ILE A 173 -4.18 -4.05 -19.47
N ASP A 174 -4.84 -5.11 -19.92
CA ASP A 174 -4.30 -6.45 -19.98
C ASP A 174 -3.24 -6.54 -21.10
N PRO A 175 -1.98 -6.87 -20.78
CA PRO A 175 -0.94 -6.98 -21.80
C PRO A 175 -1.20 -8.10 -22.81
N GLY A 176 -2.01 -9.11 -22.47
CA GLY A 176 -2.32 -10.22 -23.38
C GLY A 176 -3.34 -9.86 -24.46
N SER A 177 -4.39 -9.15 -24.08
CA SER A 177 -5.48 -8.77 -24.99
C SER A 177 -5.41 -7.33 -25.52
N GLY A 178 -4.61 -6.45 -24.91
CA GLY A 178 -4.59 -5.02 -25.21
C GLY A 178 -5.85 -4.25 -24.79
N GLN A 179 -6.79 -4.92 -24.11
CA GLN A 179 -8.04 -4.34 -23.62
C GLN A 179 -7.99 -4.14 -22.11
N THR A 180 -8.91 -3.34 -21.56
CA THR A 180 -9.06 -3.20 -20.10
C THR A 180 -9.43 -4.53 -19.45
N MET A 181 -8.97 -4.77 -18.21
CA MET A 181 -9.24 -6.01 -17.47
C MET A 181 -10.76 -6.24 -17.28
N CYS A 182 -11.52 -5.15 -17.13
CA CYS A 182 -12.98 -5.14 -17.15
C CYS A 182 -13.49 -4.41 -18.39
N ARG A 183 -14.47 -5.00 -19.08
CA ARG A 183 -15.06 -4.45 -20.31
C ARG A 183 -16.23 -3.49 -20.07
N ASP A 184 -16.68 -3.38 -18.83
CA ASP A 184 -17.87 -2.60 -18.45
C ASP A 184 -17.50 -1.60 -17.35
N LEU A 185 -16.57 -0.70 -17.67
CA LEU A 185 -16.06 0.26 -16.68
C LEU A 185 -17.12 1.26 -16.25
N ASP A 186 -18.09 1.58 -17.11
CA ASP A 186 -19.17 2.50 -16.78
C ASP A 186 -20.04 1.95 -15.64
N ALA A 187 -20.47 0.68 -15.73
CA ALA A 187 -21.20 0.04 -14.63
C ALA A 187 -20.37 -0.07 -13.33
N ILE A 188 -19.05 -0.28 -13.45
CA ILE A 188 -18.14 -0.26 -12.29
C ILE A 188 -18.13 1.12 -11.63
N ASN A 189 -17.99 2.18 -12.42
CA ASN A 189 -17.93 3.55 -11.95
C ASN A 189 -19.24 3.96 -11.28
N GLU A 190 -20.39 3.61 -11.86
CA GLU A 190 -21.72 3.84 -11.29
C GLU A 190 -21.87 3.13 -9.94
N ALA A 191 -21.52 1.84 -9.86
CA ALA A 191 -21.59 1.09 -8.61
C ALA A 191 -20.67 1.67 -7.53
N GLN A 192 -19.46 2.10 -7.89
CA GLN A 192 -18.53 2.73 -6.96
C GLN A 192 -19.01 4.10 -6.48
N ALA A 193 -19.65 4.89 -7.35
CA ALA A 193 -20.21 6.20 -7.01
C ALA A 193 -21.31 6.12 -5.95
N VAL A 194 -22.08 5.04 -5.94
CA VAL A 194 -23.12 4.76 -4.92
C VAL A 194 -22.64 3.85 -3.79
N HIS A 195 -21.33 3.56 -3.72
CA HIS A 195 -20.71 2.67 -2.73
C HIS A 195 -21.30 1.25 -2.69
N ALA A 196 -21.82 0.75 -3.80
CA ALA A 196 -22.31 -0.61 -3.91
C ALA A 196 -21.17 -1.64 -4.01
N ASP A 197 -21.46 -2.87 -3.58
CA ASP A 197 -20.55 -4.01 -3.81
C ASP A 197 -20.52 -4.33 -5.30
N VAL A 198 -19.45 -3.90 -5.97
CA VAL A 198 -19.19 -4.12 -7.39
C VAL A 198 -19.26 -5.60 -7.77
N GLY A 199 -18.82 -6.51 -6.89
CA GLY A 199 -18.86 -7.95 -7.14
C GLY A 199 -20.28 -8.48 -7.21
N LYS A 200 -21.18 -7.97 -6.36
CA LYS A 200 -22.59 -8.38 -6.35
C LYS A 200 -23.42 -7.63 -7.38
N THR A 201 -23.29 -6.31 -7.43
CA THR A 201 -24.15 -5.42 -8.23
C THR A 201 -23.80 -5.43 -9.71
N VAL A 202 -22.50 -5.40 -10.05
CA VAL A 202 -22.06 -5.36 -11.45
C VAL A 202 -21.72 -6.75 -11.95
N CYS A 203 -20.87 -7.49 -11.23
CA CYS A 203 -20.41 -8.79 -11.71
C CYS A 203 -21.50 -9.88 -11.58
N GLY A 204 -22.46 -9.70 -10.68
CA GLY A 204 -23.57 -10.62 -10.42
C GLY A 204 -23.24 -11.75 -9.44
N THR A 205 -24.29 -12.35 -8.89
CA THR A 205 -24.24 -13.49 -7.96
C THR A 205 -24.52 -14.82 -8.66
N GLN A 206 -24.29 -15.92 -7.96
CA GLN A 206 -24.65 -17.24 -8.45
C GLN A 206 -26.19 -17.39 -8.40
N GLY A 207 -26.81 -17.73 -9.53
CA GLY A 207 -28.27 -17.85 -9.66
C GLY A 207 -29.05 -16.54 -9.84
N GLY A 208 -28.36 -15.39 -9.88
CA GLY A 208 -28.95 -14.09 -10.20
C GLY A 208 -28.50 -13.55 -11.57
N PRO A 209 -28.94 -12.32 -11.94
CA PRO A 209 -28.42 -11.62 -13.11
C PRO A 209 -26.90 -11.51 -13.07
N GLN A 210 -26.24 -11.76 -14.21
CA GLN A 210 -24.79 -11.72 -14.33
C GLN A 210 -24.34 -10.70 -15.38
N CYS A 211 -23.15 -10.14 -15.18
CA CYS A 211 -22.52 -9.28 -16.17
C CYS A 211 -22.42 -10.01 -17.52
N PRO A 212 -22.83 -9.41 -18.64
CA PRO A 212 -22.78 -10.03 -19.96
C PRO A 212 -21.33 -10.37 -20.39
N PHE A 213 -20.34 -9.63 -19.88
CA PHE A 213 -18.93 -9.85 -20.20
C PHE A 213 -18.23 -10.87 -19.28
N ARG A 214 -18.95 -11.49 -18.34
CA ARG A 214 -18.37 -12.34 -17.29
C ARG A 214 -17.50 -13.47 -17.83
N GLY A 215 -17.95 -14.16 -18.88
CA GLY A 215 -17.22 -15.30 -19.47
C GLY A 215 -15.84 -14.95 -20.04
N GLY A 216 -15.66 -13.72 -20.51
CA GLY A 216 -14.40 -13.21 -21.08
C GLY A 216 -13.72 -12.14 -20.22
N CYS A 217 -14.10 -11.99 -18.95
CA CYS A 217 -13.59 -10.92 -18.10
C CYS A 217 -12.21 -11.28 -17.53
N GLN A 218 -11.16 -10.66 -18.06
CA GLN A 218 -9.78 -10.86 -17.62
C GLN A 218 -9.58 -10.59 -16.12
N TYR A 219 -10.31 -9.61 -15.57
CA TYR A 219 -10.28 -9.31 -14.14
C TYR A 219 -10.76 -10.48 -13.27
N LEU A 220 -11.74 -11.26 -13.73
CA LEU A 220 -12.18 -12.46 -13.01
C LEU A 220 -11.26 -13.64 -13.27
N GLN A 221 -10.73 -13.78 -14.49
CA GLN A 221 -9.81 -14.87 -14.83
C GLN A 221 -8.51 -14.82 -14.01
N GLN A 222 -7.95 -13.62 -13.74
CA GLN A 222 -6.76 -13.51 -12.89
C GLN A 222 -6.97 -14.03 -11.45
N LYS A 223 -8.21 -14.15 -10.95
CA LYS A 223 -8.48 -14.71 -9.61
C LYS A 223 -7.97 -16.15 -9.47
N GLN A 224 -8.15 -16.96 -10.51
CA GLN A 224 -7.69 -18.35 -10.50
C GLN A 224 -6.15 -18.43 -10.51
N ALA A 225 -5.50 -17.59 -11.32
CA ALA A 225 -4.05 -17.45 -11.30
C ALA A 225 -3.55 -16.99 -9.92
N ALA A 226 -4.23 -16.01 -9.32
CA ALA A 226 -3.91 -15.48 -7.99
C ALA A 226 -4.03 -16.55 -6.91
N ALA A 227 -5.11 -17.33 -6.89
CA ALA A 227 -5.35 -18.38 -5.90
C ALA A 227 -4.22 -19.41 -5.81
N SER A 228 -3.53 -19.66 -6.92
CA SER A 228 -2.45 -20.64 -7.01
C SER A 228 -1.04 -20.04 -6.95
N ALA A 229 -0.91 -18.73 -6.73
CA ALA A 229 0.36 -18.02 -6.68
C ALA A 229 0.91 -17.90 -5.25
N ASP A 230 2.22 -17.99 -5.13
CA ASP A 230 2.95 -17.81 -3.88
C ASP A 230 3.09 -16.31 -3.54
N VAL A 231 3.28 -15.49 -4.57
CA VAL A 231 3.40 -14.02 -4.44
C VAL A 231 2.39 -13.34 -5.34
N ILE A 232 1.64 -12.41 -4.76
CA ILE A 232 0.78 -11.50 -5.50
C ILE A 232 1.38 -10.10 -5.42
N ILE A 233 1.78 -9.57 -6.58
CA ILE A 233 2.31 -8.21 -6.70
C ILE A 233 1.14 -7.29 -7.01
N ALA A 234 0.90 -6.29 -6.18
CA ALA A 234 -0.18 -5.33 -6.40
C ALA A 234 0.31 -3.89 -6.21
N ALA A 235 -0.45 -2.93 -6.73
CA ALA A 235 -0.20 -1.53 -6.44
C ALA A 235 -0.45 -1.25 -4.94
N THR A 236 0.29 -0.32 -4.32
CA THR A 236 0.12 0.09 -2.92
C THR A 236 -1.32 0.49 -2.57
N ASN A 237 -2.12 0.93 -3.56
CA ASN A 237 -3.55 1.21 -3.38
C ASN A 237 -4.36 -0.01 -2.91
N ALA A 238 -3.89 -1.24 -3.13
CA ALA A 238 -4.49 -2.46 -2.60
C ALA A 238 -4.46 -2.53 -1.06
N LEU A 239 -3.70 -1.68 -0.37
CA LEU A 239 -3.81 -1.52 1.10
C LEU A 239 -5.13 -0.88 1.53
N PHE A 240 -5.73 -0.04 0.67
CA PHE A 240 -6.87 0.81 1.03
C PHE A 240 -8.14 0.44 0.27
N ALA A 241 -8.02 -0.32 -0.82
CA ALA A 241 -9.13 -0.81 -1.61
C ALA A 241 -9.23 -2.34 -1.48
N PRO A 242 -10.44 -2.90 -1.29
CA PRO A 242 -10.61 -4.34 -1.16
C PRO A 242 -10.19 -5.04 -2.46
N ILE A 243 -9.19 -5.91 -2.35
CA ILE A 243 -8.88 -6.90 -3.40
C ILE A 243 -9.67 -8.18 -3.11
N PRO A 244 -10.28 -8.82 -4.12
CA PRO A 244 -11.10 -10.02 -3.94
C PRO A 244 -10.22 -11.27 -3.78
N ILE A 245 -9.31 -11.24 -2.81
CA ILE A 245 -8.38 -12.30 -2.43
C ILE A 245 -8.48 -12.46 -0.91
N SER A 246 -8.61 -13.69 -0.42
CA SER A 246 -8.69 -13.92 1.02
C SER A 246 -7.39 -13.49 1.70
N VAL A 247 -7.50 -12.62 2.70
CA VAL A 247 -6.34 -12.11 3.44
C VAL A 247 -5.74 -13.20 4.35
N SER A 248 -6.57 -14.18 4.76
CA SER A 248 -6.17 -15.31 5.61
C SER A 248 -5.04 -16.16 5.03
N ASP A 249 -4.85 -16.12 3.71
CA ASP A 249 -3.89 -16.99 3.03
C ASP A 249 -2.47 -16.39 3.02
N PHE A 250 -2.34 -15.10 3.36
CA PHE A 250 -1.07 -14.40 3.36
C PHE A 250 -0.38 -14.51 4.72
N GLY A 251 0.86 -14.98 4.71
CA GLY A 251 1.71 -14.97 5.89
C GLY A 251 2.47 -13.66 6.09
N ILE A 252 2.71 -12.91 5.00
CA ILE A 252 3.40 -11.61 5.03
C ILE A 252 2.77 -10.65 4.01
N VAL A 253 2.67 -9.38 4.40
CA VAL A 253 2.47 -8.24 3.49
C VAL A 253 3.76 -7.43 3.46
N VAL A 254 4.39 -7.31 2.29
CA VAL A 254 5.57 -6.47 2.08
C VAL A 254 5.14 -5.21 1.34
N VAL A 255 5.53 -4.05 1.85
CA VAL A 255 5.35 -2.77 1.16
C VAL A 255 6.72 -2.26 0.74
N ASP A 256 7.01 -2.33 -0.56
CA ASP A 256 8.23 -1.77 -1.12
C ASP A 256 7.99 -0.29 -1.46
N GLU A 257 8.95 0.54 -1.05
CA GLU A 257 8.88 2.01 -1.11
C GLU A 257 7.83 2.68 -0.20
N GLY A 258 7.84 4.02 -0.19
CA GLY A 258 7.05 4.83 0.75
C GLY A 258 5.55 4.78 0.44
N PHE A 259 4.78 4.20 1.36
CA PHE A 259 3.30 4.18 1.30
C PHE A 259 2.63 5.17 2.25
N TRP A 260 3.36 5.61 3.27
CA TRP A 260 2.80 6.27 4.45
C TRP A 260 2.05 7.56 4.11
N GLN A 261 2.50 8.34 3.12
CA GLN A 261 1.83 9.59 2.73
C GLN A 261 0.38 9.38 2.26
N ARG A 262 0.07 8.22 1.66
CA ARG A 262 -1.30 7.88 1.27
C ARG A 262 -2.15 7.41 2.46
N GLY A 263 -1.51 6.87 3.49
CA GLY A 263 -2.16 6.45 4.73
C GLY A 263 -2.36 7.57 5.75
N VAL A 264 -1.65 8.70 5.63
CA VAL A 264 -1.91 9.88 6.46
C VAL A 264 -3.26 10.47 6.04
N GLN A 265 -4.21 10.51 6.98
CA GLN A 265 -5.46 11.25 6.78
C GLN A 265 -5.11 12.71 6.49
N LYS A 266 -5.36 13.13 5.25
CA LYS A 266 -5.28 14.55 4.89
C LYS A 266 -6.39 15.28 5.64
N LYS A 267 -6.10 16.49 6.15
CA LYS A 267 -7.14 17.38 6.67
C LYS A 267 -8.23 17.48 5.61
N ARG A 268 -9.45 17.05 5.97
CA ARG A 268 -10.63 17.16 5.13
C ARG A 268 -11.49 18.26 5.71
N ASP A 269 -11.92 19.17 4.86
CA ASP A 269 -12.97 20.12 5.21
C ASP A 269 -14.27 19.33 5.31
N ILE A 270 -14.78 19.19 6.53
CA ILE A 270 -16.10 18.61 6.77
C ILE A 270 -17.10 19.72 6.54
N THR A 271 -17.97 19.57 5.54
CA THR A 271 -19.06 20.51 5.35
C THR A 271 -20.15 20.23 6.39
N LEU A 272 -20.85 21.28 6.84
CA LEU A 272 -21.97 21.13 7.78
C LEU A 272 -23.03 20.14 7.27
N SER A 273 -23.20 20.04 5.94
CA SER A 273 -24.15 19.12 5.31
C SER A 273 -23.72 17.66 5.36
N SER A 274 -22.43 17.34 5.44
CA SER A 274 -21.92 15.96 5.48
C SER A 274 -21.52 15.49 6.88
N PHE A 275 -21.47 16.39 7.86
CA PHE A 275 -20.94 16.18 9.21
C PHE A 275 -21.42 14.89 9.88
N ALA A 276 -22.73 14.65 9.92
CA ALA A 276 -23.28 13.46 10.59
C ALA A 276 -22.86 12.14 9.92
N SER A 277 -22.66 12.15 8.60
CA SER A 277 -22.25 10.96 7.83
C SER A 277 -20.73 10.74 7.88
N ASP A 278 -19.95 11.81 7.95
CA ASP A 278 -18.50 11.75 7.90
C ASP A 278 -17.89 11.37 9.26
N VAL A 279 -18.48 11.87 10.35
CA VAL A 279 -18.09 11.52 11.73
C VAL A 279 -18.39 10.06 12.04
N ARG A 280 -19.52 9.52 11.55
CA ARG A 280 -19.85 8.08 11.73
C ARG A 280 -18.91 7.16 10.96
N ARG A 281 -18.46 7.59 9.77
CA ARG A 281 -17.55 6.81 8.91
C ARG A 281 -16.10 6.87 9.37
N ASN A 282 -15.71 7.94 10.06
CA ASN A 282 -14.35 8.16 10.52
C ASN A 282 -14.39 8.65 11.98
N PRO A 283 -14.73 7.77 12.94
CA PRO A 283 -14.78 8.15 14.34
C PRO A 283 -13.41 8.67 14.77
N VAL A 284 -13.36 9.89 15.27
CA VAL A 284 -12.16 10.46 15.87
C VAL A 284 -11.88 9.64 17.12
N LEU A 285 -10.79 8.87 17.11
CA LEU A 285 -10.29 8.23 18.34
C LEU A 285 -10.01 9.35 19.34
N ALA A 286 -10.72 9.33 20.47
CA ALA A 286 -10.50 10.30 21.53
C ALA A 286 -9.02 10.29 21.92
N ASN A 287 -8.38 11.45 21.86
CA ASN A 287 -7.01 11.61 22.32
C ASN A 287 -6.95 11.26 23.82
N GLY A 288 -6.36 10.11 24.13
CA GLY A 288 -5.93 9.77 25.49
C GLY A 288 -7.01 9.20 26.41
N ALA A 289 -7.40 7.95 26.17
CA ALA A 289 -7.49 6.93 27.21
C ALA A 289 -7.66 5.57 26.54
N ALA A 290 -6.56 4.80 26.49
CA ALA A 290 -6.69 3.37 26.33
C ALA A 290 -7.36 2.81 27.59
N THR A 291 -8.63 2.45 27.49
CA THR A 291 -9.21 1.42 28.36
C THR A 291 -9.82 0.33 27.49
N LEU A 292 -9.05 -0.74 27.35
CA LEU A 292 -9.48 -2.05 26.90
C LEU A 292 -10.62 -2.55 27.79
N ARG A 293 -11.82 -2.70 27.23
CA ARG A 293 -12.76 -3.81 27.45
C ARG A 293 -13.95 -3.63 26.51
N GLY A 294 -14.39 -4.76 25.95
CA GLY A 294 -15.32 -4.80 24.82
C GLY A 294 -16.62 -4.02 25.03
N ILE A 295 -17.15 -3.53 23.90
CA ILE A 295 -18.54 -3.14 23.78
C ILE A 295 -19.10 -3.96 22.62
N ILE A 296 -19.53 -5.18 22.95
CA ILE A 296 -20.80 -5.68 22.43
C ILE A 296 -21.85 -4.74 23.06
N PRO A 297 -22.74 -4.10 22.27
CA PRO A 297 -23.82 -3.32 22.85
C PRO A 297 -24.67 -4.23 23.74
N SER A 298 -24.78 -3.88 25.02
CA SER A 298 -25.55 -4.58 26.05
C SER A 298 -27.07 -4.44 25.88
N SER A 299 -27.58 -4.41 24.64
CA SER A 299 -29.01 -4.38 24.33
C SER A 299 -29.49 -5.48 23.37
N GLU A 300 -28.64 -6.42 22.93
CA GLU A 300 -29.06 -7.55 22.07
C GLU A 300 -28.70 -8.95 22.60
N VAL A 301 -28.40 -9.11 23.90
CA VAL A 301 -28.09 -10.43 24.50
C VAL A 301 -29.35 -11.17 25.01
N CYS A 302 -30.54 -10.59 24.93
CA CYS A 302 -31.79 -11.26 25.31
C CYS A 302 -32.79 -11.36 24.15
N ARG A 303 -32.49 -12.15 23.10
CA ARG A 303 -33.53 -12.66 22.19
C ARG A 303 -33.14 -13.85 21.29
N TRP A 304 -32.40 -14.82 21.80
CA TRP A 304 -32.28 -16.14 21.12
C TRP A 304 -32.12 -17.27 22.13
N MET A 305 -33.15 -17.50 22.95
CA MET A 305 -33.47 -18.81 23.56
C MET A 305 -34.97 -18.83 23.90
N THR A 306 -35.79 -19.06 22.88
CA THR A 306 -37.01 -19.88 22.85
C THR A 306 -37.36 -20.12 21.40
#